data_AF-A0A7D5E1D3-F1
#
_entry.id   AF-A0A7D5E1D3-F1
#
_cell.length_a   1.000
_cell.length_b   1.000
_cell.length_c   1.000
_cell.angle_alpha   90.00
_cell.angle_beta   90.00
_cell.angle_gamma   90.00
#
_symmetry.space_group_name_H-M   'P 1'
#
loop_
_entity.id
_entity.type
_entity.pdbx_description
1 polymer ?
#
loop_
_entity_poly.entity_id
_entity_poly.type
_entity_poly.pdbx_seq_one_letter_code
_entity_poly.pdbx_strand_id
1 'polypeptide(L)'
;MDLLTVAAGAGVGIVLLAALAVWWRRRTAERRASKRAHDAAQERDPPVEIGETYEFGVTDFSDHHSGERVAVGKVEGFVLFTEDVPDDLTEGDVIRAKVTSFNSGHTSADAIYRGRA
;
A
#
# COMPACT_ATOMS: atom_id res chain seq x y z
N MET A 1 15.81 -31.57 -52.90
CA MET A 1 15.20 -31.33 -51.57
C MET A 1 13.80 -31.89 -51.67
N ASP A 2 13.58 -33.10 -51.16
CA ASP A 2 12.30 -33.79 -51.32
C ASP A 2 11.19 -33.03 -50.58
N LEU A 3 10.01 -32.92 -51.20
CA LEU A 3 8.84 -32.22 -50.64
C LEU A 3 8.49 -32.71 -49.22
N LEU A 4 8.79 -33.98 -48.93
CA LEU A 4 8.63 -34.64 -47.64
C LEU A 4 9.54 -34.07 -46.53
N THR A 5 10.78 -33.68 -46.82
CA THR A 5 11.69 -33.11 -45.81
C THR A 5 11.36 -31.65 -45.47
N VAL A 6 10.88 -30.89 -46.47
CA VAL A 6 10.36 -29.53 -46.26
C VAL A 6 9.06 -29.54 -45.45
N ALA A 7 8.14 -30.47 -45.74
CA ALA A 7 6.89 -30.62 -45.00
C ALA A 7 7.11 -31.09 -43.55
N ALA A 8 8.06 -32.01 -43.32
CA ALA A 8 8.43 -32.46 -41.98
C ALA A 8 9.06 -31.33 -41.14
N GLY A 9 9.94 -30.51 -41.74
CA GLY A 9 10.55 -29.35 -41.07
C GLY A 9 9.52 -28.26 -40.71
N ALA A 10 8.56 -28.00 -41.60
CA ALA A 10 7.48 -27.05 -41.35
C ALA A 10 6.55 -27.49 -40.21
N GLY A 11 6.23 -28.80 -40.14
CA GLY A 11 5.41 -29.36 -39.07
C GLY A 11 6.05 -29.21 -37.68
N VAL A 12 7.36 -29.51 -37.57
CA VAL A 12 8.10 -29.34 -36.31
C VAL A 12 8.18 -27.87 -35.90
N GLY A 13 8.39 -26.97 -36.86
CA GLY A 13 8.39 -25.53 -36.61
C GLY A 13 7.06 -25.01 -36.04
N ILE A 14 5.93 -25.47 -36.58
CA ILE A 14 4.60 -25.08 -36.09
C ILE A 14 4.36 -25.59 -34.67
N VAL A 15 4.74 -26.84 -34.38
CA VAL A 15 4.59 -27.42 -33.03
C VAL A 15 5.45 -26.66 -32.02
N LEU A 16 6.70 -26.31 -32.37
CA LEU A 16 7.58 -25.54 -31.50
C LEU A 16 7.05 -24.12 -31.25
N LEU A 17 6.54 -23.44 -32.28
CA LEU A 17 5.93 -22.12 -32.14
C LEU A 17 4.67 -22.16 -31.29
N ALA A 18 3.81 -23.18 -31.47
CA ALA A 18 2.63 -23.38 -30.65
C ALA A 18 3.00 -23.63 -29.17
N ALA A 19 4.01 -24.48 -28.91
CA ALA A 19 4.50 -24.75 -27.57
C ALA A 19 5.06 -23.49 -26.90
N LEU A 20 5.83 -22.67 -27.64
CA LEU A 20 6.37 -21.42 -27.13
C LEU A 20 5.27 -20.40 -26.81
N ALA A 21 4.25 -20.29 -27.67
CA ALA A 21 3.10 -19.42 -27.45
C ALA A 21 2.29 -19.83 -26.22
N VAL A 22 2.07 -21.13 -26.01
CA VAL A 22 1.41 -21.66 -24.80
C VAL A 22 2.25 -21.36 -23.56
N TRP A 23 3.56 -21.58 -23.62
CA TRP A 23 4.47 -21.31 -22.49
C TRP A 23 4.46 -19.84 -22.08
N TRP A 24 4.55 -18.91 -23.04
CA TRP A 24 4.46 -17.46 -22.76
C TRP A 24 3.10 -17.05 -22.21
N ARG A 25 2.00 -17.61 -22.71
CA ARG A 25 0.66 -17.34 -22.16
C ARG A 25 0.55 -17.76 -20.69
N ARG A 26 1.08 -18.94 -20.32
CA ARG A 26 1.06 -19.43 -18.94
C ARG A 26 1.84 -18.53 -17.99
N ARG A 27 3.08 -18.17 -18.36
CA ARG A 27 3.93 -17.22 -17.58
C ARG A 27 3.23 -15.87 -17.36
N THR A 28 2.51 -15.39 -18.36
CA THR A 28 1.78 -14.11 -18.26
C THR A 28 0.56 -14.24 -17.33
N ALA A 29 -0.16 -15.36 -17.37
CA ALA A 29 -1.28 -15.62 -16.49
C ALA A 29 -0.85 -15.73 -15.01
N GLU A 30 0.26 -16.40 -14.74
CA GLU A 30 0.83 -16.53 -13.39
C GLU A 30 1.21 -15.16 -12.79
N ARG A 31 1.90 -14.31 -13.56
CA ARG A 31 2.23 -12.94 -13.11
C ARG A 31 0.98 -12.11 -12.79
N ARG A 32 -0.06 -12.22 -13.62
CA ARG A 32 -1.34 -11.54 -13.38
C ARG A 32 -2.07 -12.10 -12.17
N ALA A 33 -2.02 -13.40 -11.92
CA ALA A 33 -2.60 -14.01 -10.73
C ALA A 33 -1.89 -13.56 -9.45
N SER A 34 -0.55 -13.55 -9.44
CA SER A 34 0.23 -13.04 -8.31
C SER A 34 -0.05 -11.56 -8.05
N LYS A 35 -0.08 -10.72 -9.09
CA LYS A 35 -0.42 -9.30 -8.96
C LYS A 35 -1.84 -9.11 -8.39
N ARG A 36 -2.84 -9.84 -8.90
CA ARG A 36 -4.21 -9.75 -8.37
C ARG A 36 -4.32 -10.19 -6.91
N ALA A 37 -3.62 -11.24 -6.50
CA ALA A 37 -3.59 -11.64 -5.10
C ALA A 37 -2.88 -10.60 -4.21
N HIS A 38 -1.82 -9.97 -4.73
CA HIS A 38 -1.11 -8.88 -4.04
C HIS A 38 -1.99 -7.62 -3.92
N ASP A 39 -2.73 -7.27 -4.96
CA ASP A 39 -3.65 -6.12 -4.98
C ASP A 39 -4.85 -6.39 -4.05
N ALA A 40 -5.46 -7.59 -4.12
CA ALA A 40 -6.57 -7.99 -3.25
C ALA A 40 -6.21 -8.11 -1.76
N ALA A 41 -4.95 -8.35 -1.44
CA ALA A 41 -4.47 -8.35 -0.05
C ALA A 41 -4.21 -6.94 0.51
N GLN A 42 -4.05 -5.94 -0.37
CA GLN A 42 -3.81 -4.55 0.01
C GLN A 42 -5.10 -3.75 0.22
N GLU A 43 -6.21 -4.18 -0.37
CA GLU A 43 -7.51 -3.52 -0.19
C GLU A 43 -8.06 -3.80 1.21
N ARG A 44 -7.76 -2.89 2.15
CA ARG A 44 -8.47 -2.74 3.42
C ARG A 44 -8.81 -1.27 3.59
N ASP A 45 -10.06 -1.00 3.92
CA ASP A 45 -10.47 0.36 4.26
C ASP A 45 -9.74 0.82 5.53
N PRO A 46 -9.22 2.06 5.58
CA PRO A 46 -8.67 2.62 6.80
C PRO A 46 -9.69 2.57 7.95
N PRO A 47 -9.28 2.28 9.19
CA PRO A 47 -10.18 2.29 10.35
C PRO A 47 -10.53 3.70 10.83
N VAL A 48 -10.22 4.73 10.03
CA VAL A 48 -10.46 6.14 10.34
C VAL A 48 -11.02 6.84 9.11
N GLU A 49 -11.74 7.94 9.35
CA GLU A 49 -12.39 8.73 8.31
C GLU A 49 -11.86 10.17 8.29
N ILE A 50 -11.68 10.74 7.09
CA ILE A 50 -11.33 12.16 6.94
C ILE A 50 -12.45 13.02 7.53
N GLY A 51 -12.09 13.98 8.37
CA GLY A 51 -13.03 14.88 9.03
C GLY A 51 -13.45 14.45 10.43
N GLU A 52 -13.27 13.17 10.77
CA GLU A 52 -13.58 12.64 12.09
C GLU A 52 -12.43 12.86 13.09
N THR A 53 -12.78 12.88 14.38
CA THR A 53 -11.81 13.04 15.47
C THR A 53 -11.65 11.74 16.24
N TYR A 54 -10.40 11.32 16.42
CA TYR A 54 -10.06 10.08 17.12
C TYR A 54 -9.20 10.37 18.34
N GLU A 55 -9.33 9.50 19.34
CA GLU A 55 -8.54 9.52 20.56
C GLU A 55 -7.48 8.41 20.50
N PHE A 56 -6.22 8.75 20.79
CA PHE A 56 -5.13 7.78 20.82
C PHE A 56 -3.97 8.28 21.69
N GLY A 57 -3.14 7.34 22.13
CA GLY A 57 -1.90 7.64 22.85
C GLY A 57 -0.77 8.01 21.89
N VAL A 58 0.00 9.05 22.24
CA VAL A 58 1.23 9.40 21.55
C VAL A 58 2.28 8.32 21.82
N THR A 59 2.81 7.72 20.76
CA THR A 59 3.82 6.66 20.83
C THR A 59 5.21 7.13 20.47
N ASP A 60 5.32 8.23 19.71
CA ASP A 60 6.60 8.80 19.26
C ASP A 60 6.39 10.25 18.80
N PHE A 61 7.48 10.98 18.56
CA PHE A 61 7.48 12.26 17.89
C PHE A 61 8.41 12.24 16.68
N SER A 62 7.93 12.76 15.55
CA SER A 62 8.76 12.98 14.37
C SER A 62 8.98 14.48 14.19
N ASP A 63 10.21 14.86 13.89
CA ASP A 63 10.49 16.19 13.35
C ASP A 63 10.22 16.14 11.86
N HIS A 64 9.15 16.79 11.41
CA HIS A 64 8.95 16.97 9.97
C HIS A 64 10.08 17.89 9.50
N HIS A 65 10.61 17.70 8.29
CA HIS A 65 11.72 18.54 7.78
C HIS A 65 11.37 20.05 7.73
N SER A 66 10.11 20.42 7.96
CA SER A 66 9.64 21.79 8.19
C SER A 66 10.06 22.40 9.55
N GLY A 67 10.51 21.58 10.50
CA GLY A 67 10.82 22.00 11.88
C GLY A 67 9.62 21.99 12.83
N GLU A 68 8.44 21.58 12.36
CA GLU A 68 7.26 21.38 13.21
C GLU A 68 7.27 19.98 13.81
N ARG A 69 6.99 19.93 15.12
CA ARG A 69 6.87 18.69 15.88
C ARG A 69 5.59 17.97 15.51
N VAL A 70 5.68 16.68 15.21
CA VAL A 70 4.54 15.83 14.85
C VAL A 70 4.41 14.71 15.86
N ALA A 71 3.26 14.60 16.52
CA ALA A 71 2.97 13.46 17.38
C ALA A 71 2.53 12.26 16.55
N VAL A 72 3.08 11.09 16.83
CA VAL A 72 2.75 9.84 16.14
C VAL A 72 1.96 8.95 17.09
N GLY A 73 0.84 8.42 16.64
CA GLY A 73 0.06 7.43 17.39
C GLY A 73 -0.74 6.51 16.49
N LYS A 74 -1.55 5.64 17.10
CA LYS A 74 -2.28 4.59 16.35
C LYS A 74 -3.73 4.46 16.80
N VAL A 75 -4.61 4.33 15.81
CA VAL A 75 -6.01 3.89 15.98
C VAL A 75 -6.14 2.54 15.30
N GLU A 76 -6.42 1.49 16.07
CA GLU A 76 -6.54 0.11 15.56
C GLU A 76 -5.32 -0.36 14.72
N GLY A 77 -4.13 0.14 15.06
CA GLY A 77 -2.89 -0.16 14.33
C GLY A 77 -2.61 0.74 13.11
N PHE A 78 -3.56 1.58 12.72
CA PHE A 78 -3.40 2.59 11.68
C PHE A 78 -2.72 3.84 12.21
N VAL A 79 -1.65 4.28 11.55
CA VAL A 79 -0.78 5.37 12.03
C VAL A 79 -1.41 6.73 11.73
N LEU A 80 -1.43 7.60 12.75
CA LEU A 80 -1.81 9.01 12.65
C LEU A 80 -0.60 9.90 12.92
N PHE A 81 -0.33 10.82 12.01
CA PHE A 81 0.66 11.89 12.15
C PHE A 81 -0.07 13.18 12.52
N THR A 82 0.17 13.70 13.71
CA THR A 82 -0.58 14.84 14.25
C THR A 82 0.28 16.08 14.38
N GLU A 83 -0.09 17.11 13.61
CA GLU A 83 0.52 18.44 13.63
C GLU A 83 -0.20 19.37 14.62
N ASP A 84 0.32 20.60 14.78
CA ASP A 84 -0.16 21.61 15.73
C ASP A 84 -0.17 21.15 17.20
N VAL A 85 0.76 20.26 17.56
CA VAL A 85 0.88 19.71 18.91
C VAL A 85 1.67 20.65 19.83
N PRO A 86 1.24 20.87 21.09
CA PRO A 86 1.99 21.68 22.03
C PRO A 86 3.31 21.01 22.48
N ASP A 87 4.32 21.84 22.78
CA ASP A 87 5.68 21.40 23.13
C ASP A 87 5.78 20.60 24.44
N ASP A 88 4.78 20.70 25.31
CA ASP A 88 4.74 20.01 26.59
C ASP A 88 4.11 18.61 26.52
N LEU A 89 3.68 18.14 25.33
CA LEU A 89 3.27 16.76 25.13
C LEU A 89 4.46 15.79 25.24
N THR A 90 4.17 14.61 25.76
CA THR A 90 5.11 13.53 25.98
C THR A 90 4.58 12.20 25.46
N GLU A 91 5.46 11.24 25.24
CA GLU A 91 5.04 9.88 24.90
C GLU A 91 4.17 9.31 26.03
N GLY A 92 3.08 8.66 25.66
CA GLY A 92 2.07 8.14 26.57
C GLY A 92 0.88 9.08 26.82
N ASP A 93 1.00 10.37 26.48
CA ASP A 93 -0.14 11.29 26.57
C ASP A 93 -1.26 10.87 25.59
N VAL A 94 -2.50 10.98 26.05
CA VAL A 94 -3.68 10.69 25.21
C VAL A 94 -4.22 12.00 24.65
N ILE A 95 -4.33 12.05 23.32
CA ILE A 95 -4.77 13.24 22.58
C ILE A 95 -5.96 12.94 21.69
N ARG A 96 -6.69 13.99 21.34
CA ARG A 96 -7.72 13.99 20.30
C ARG A 96 -7.18 14.69 19.07
N ALA A 97 -7.28 14.06 17.91
CA ALA A 97 -6.87 14.65 16.64
C ALA A 97 -7.89 14.41 15.54
N LYS A 98 -8.11 15.42 14.70
CA LYS A 98 -9.02 15.35 13.56
C LYS A 98 -8.27 14.95 12.30
N VAL A 99 -8.67 13.85 11.66
CA VAL A 99 -8.05 13.37 10.41
C VAL A 99 -8.32 14.37 9.28
N THR A 100 -7.29 14.74 8.54
CA THR A 100 -7.37 15.73 7.45
C THR A 100 -7.09 15.13 6.08
N SER A 101 -6.15 14.19 5.98
CA SER A 101 -5.74 13.58 4.72
C SER A 101 -5.23 12.17 4.92
N PHE A 102 -5.44 11.30 3.93
CA PHE A 102 -4.74 10.02 3.85
C PHE A 102 -3.40 10.20 3.13
N ASN A 103 -2.38 9.54 3.64
CA ASN A 103 -1.09 9.45 2.99
C ASN A 103 -1.10 8.45 1.83
N SER A 104 -0.04 8.46 1.02
CA SER A 104 0.09 7.58 -0.15
C SER A 104 -0.11 6.11 0.24
N GLY A 105 -1.01 5.43 -0.47
CA GLY A 105 -1.35 4.04 -0.22
C GLY A 105 -2.33 3.80 0.94
N HIS A 106 -2.90 4.84 1.56
CA HIS A 106 -3.92 4.73 2.62
C HIS A 106 -3.48 3.83 3.78
N THR A 107 -2.19 3.89 4.17
CA THR A 107 -1.63 3.11 5.29
C THR A 107 -1.42 3.95 6.55
N SER A 108 -1.56 5.27 6.42
CA SER A 108 -1.53 6.26 7.49
C SER A 108 -2.33 7.50 7.08
N ALA A 109 -2.55 8.40 8.03
CA ALA A 109 -3.20 9.68 7.79
C ALA A 109 -2.55 10.80 8.58
N ASP A 110 -2.71 12.02 8.07
CA ASP A 110 -2.38 13.24 8.79
C ASP A 110 -3.62 13.70 9.57
N ALA A 111 -3.36 14.35 10.70
CA ALA A 111 -4.38 14.87 11.58
C ALA A 111 -3.91 16.18 12.21
N ILE A 112 -4.88 16.97 12.68
CA ILE A 112 -4.63 18.20 13.42
C ILE A 112 -5.07 18.00 14.87
N TYR A 113 -4.21 18.40 15.79
CA TYR A 113 -4.49 18.37 17.22
C TYR A 113 -5.78 19.13 17.58
N ARG A 114 -6.56 18.55 18.52
CA ARG A 114 -7.81 19.13 19.04
C ARG A 114 -7.84 19.27 20.56
N GLY A 115 -6.88 18.68 21.26
CA GLY A 115 -6.80 18.74 22.72
C GLY A 115 -6.30 17.44 23.35
N ARG A 116 -6.07 17.46 24.65
CA ARG A 116 -5.87 16.26 25.46
C ARG A 116 -7.22 15.59 25.75
N ALA A 117 -7.20 14.28 25.95
CA ALA A 117 -8.39 13.49 26.29
C ALA A 117 -8.85 13.72 27.73
#